data_AF-A0A6A7AYV3-F1
#
_entry.id   AF-A0A6A7AYV3-F1
#
_cell.length_a   1.000
_cell.length_b   1.000
_cell.length_c   1.000
_cell.angle_alpha   90.00
_cell.angle_beta   90.00
_cell.angle_gamma   90.00
#
_symmetry.space_group_name_H-M   'P 1'
#
loop_
_entity.id
_entity.type
_entity.pdbx_description
1 polymer ?
#
loop_
_entity_poly.entity_id
_entity_poly.type
_entity_poly.pdbx_seq_one_letter_code
_entity_poly.pdbx_strand_id
1 'polypeptide(L)'
;MGVMPSNCGSCDSSDGPQYQLSCHDSNFLYCRNCLTKTWFTAKDELVRCPHLRCREVCGFMPLHPLGQTLHLDNNFHDAECIEKIRNQPEVMNNLLGFTRDEAVATLQHVYSMFEDQIMDPIALGGIPGYITQSARDSFDANASSNPFYKKLLKELVSVPKMTTTPLELEEDLNVVLTHLLYTYTMRQFYSELAVWSIPLTDEQAIVEAACANYSAVQELKKNWTDIVRKWVDLLAWRHLERFAPLGGGAAERRREN
;
A
#
# COMPACT_ATOMS: atom_id res chain seq x y z
N MET A 1 -29.10 20.44 -4.38
CA MET A 1 -27.74 20.10 -4.86
C MET A 1 -26.91 21.37 -4.77
N GLY A 2 -26.03 21.47 -3.78
CA GLY A 2 -25.13 22.62 -3.64
C GLY A 2 -23.93 22.44 -4.56
N VAL A 3 -23.52 23.51 -5.24
CA VAL A 3 -22.27 23.55 -6.00
C VAL A 3 -21.14 23.42 -4.98
N MET A 4 -20.38 22.32 -5.00
CA MET A 4 -19.18 22.22 -4.17
C MET A 4 -18.20 23.32 -4.62
N PRO A 5 -17.66 24.12 -3.69
CA PRO A 5 -16.71 25.16 -4.07
C PRO A 5 -15.46 24.53 -4.68
N SER A 6 -14.98 25.11 -5.77
CA SER A 6 -13.82 24.60 -6.53
C SER A 6 -12.46 25.02 -5.97
N ASN A 7 -12.44 25.76 -4.86
CA ASN A 7 -11.25 26.42 -4.35
C ASN A 7 -10.94 25.95 -2.93
N CYS A 8 -9.65 25.90 -2.61
CA CYS A 8 -9.17 25.60 -1.27
C CYS A 8 -9.67 26.64 -0.25
N GLY A 9 -10.42 26.20 0.76
CA GLY A 9 -10.93 27.07 1.83
C GLY A 9 -9.87 27.63 2.79
N SER A 10 -8.58 27.43 2.51
CA SER A 10 -7.47 27.99 3.29
C SER A 10 -6.58 28.95 2.50
N CYS A 11 -6.39 28.75 1.19
CA CYS A 11 -5.50 29.58 0.38
C CYS A 11 -6.10 30.01 -0.96
N ASP A 12 -7.40 29.73 -1.17
CA ASP A 12 -8.18 30.02 -2.37
C ASP A 12 -7.64 29.44 -3.69
N SER A 13 -6.59 28.61 -3.64
CA SER A 13 -6.04 27.93 -4.82
C SER A 13 -7.01 26.87 -5.34
N SER A 14 -7.15 26.84 -6.67
CA SER A 14 -7.83 25.79 -7.43
C SER A 14 -6.86 24.71 -7.94
N ASP A 15 -5.56 24.85 -7.66
CA ASP A 15 -4.52 24.04 -8.30
C ASP A 15 -4.29 22.72 -7.55
N GLY A 16 -4.41 21.62 -8.28
CA GLY A 16 -4.12 20.26 -7.81
C GLY A 16 -5.24 19.62 -6.98
N PRO A 17 -5.00 18.41 -6.43
CA PRO A 17 -6.02 17.64 -5.74
C PRO A 17 -6.56 18.36 -4.50
N GLN A 18 -7.88 18.28 -4.34
CA GLN A 18 -8.60 18.88 -3.22
C GLN A 18 -9.28 17.81 -2.38
N TYR A 19 -9.23 17.98 -1.06
CA TYR A 19 -9.68 17.00 -0.09
C TYR A 19 -10.74 17.59 0.82
N GLN A 20 -11.74 16.78 1.13
CA GLN A 20 -12.68 17.05 2.19
C GLN A 20 -12.15 16.49 3.52
N LEU A 21 -12.17 17.30 4.57
CA LEU A 21 -11.77 16.90 5.92
C LEU A 21 -12.99 16.48 6.75
N SER A 22 -12.81 15.47 7.59
CA SER A 22 -13.88 14.92 8.46
C SER A 22 -14.48 15.89 9.47
N CYS A 23 -13.74 16.94 9.86
CA CYS A 23 -14.19 17.95 10.81
C CYS A 23 -14.95 19.13 10.16
N HIS A 24 -15.10 19.12 8.84
CA HIS A 24 -15.86 20.11 8.09
C HIS A 24 -17.00 19.45 7.33
N ASP A 25 -18.19 20.04 7.40
CA ASP A 25 -19.30 19.68 6.52
C ASP A 25 -18.89 19.87 5.04
N SER A 26 -19.57 19.17 4.14
CA SER A 26 -19.21 18.89 2.72
C SER A 26 -18.96 20.06 1.77
N ASN A 27 -18.89 21.28 2.29
CA ASN A 27 -18.73 22.49 1.51
C ASN A 27 -17.32 23.10 1.62
N PHE A 28 -16.38 22.51 2.37
CA PHE A 28 -15.00 23.01 2.42
C PHE A 28 -14.02 21.98 1.88
N LEU A 29 -13.27 22.40 0.87
CA LEU A 29 -12.20 21.63 0.27
C LEU A 29 -10.84 22.24 0.61
N TYR A 30 -9.81 21.41 0.72
CA TYR A 30 -8.47 21.84 1.08
C TYR A 30 -7.45 21.26 0.11
N CYS A 31 -6.56 22.09 -0.43
CA CYS A 31 -5.54 21.63 -1.38
C CYS A 31 -4.40 20.89 -0.67
N ARG A 32 -3.72 20.03 -1.42
CA ARG A 32 -2.52 19.29 -0.97
C ARG A 32 -1.55 20.15 -0.16
N ASN A 33 -1.15 21.31 -0.69
CA ASN A 33 -0.12 22.15 -0.07
C ASN A 33 -0.49 22.63 1.34
N CYS A 34 -1.78 22.95 1.57
CA CYS A 34 -2.24 23.35 2.89
C CYS A 34 -2.23 22.17 3.86
N LEU A 35 -2.68 21.00 3.40
CA LEU A 35 -2.71 19.80 4.23
C LEU A 35 -1.30 19.27 4.54
N THR A 36 -0.38 19.31 3.58
CA THR A 36 1.02 18.92 3.79
C THR A 36 1.71 19.71 4.88
N LYS A 37 1.49 21.04 4.93
CA LYS A 37 2.01 21.86 6.02
C LYS A 37 1.47 21.42 7.38
N THR A 38 0.18 21.04 7.44
CA THR A 38 -0.44 20.58 8.68
C THR A 38 0.01 19.17 9.08
N TRP A 39 0.27 18.27 8.12
CA TRP A 39 0.79 16.92 8.36
C TRP A 39 2.14 16.96 9.08
N PHE A 40 3.08 17.78 8.61
CA PHE A 40 4.39 17.92 9.25
C PHE A 40 4.33 18.48 10.67
N THR A 41 3.20 19.07 11.08
CA THR A 41 2.98 19.54 12.44
C THR A 41 2.20 18.57 13.32
N ALA A 42 1.59 17.54 12.74
CA ALA A 42 0.89 16.50 13.48
C ALA A 42 1.88 15.52 14.12
N LYS A 43 1.58 15.09 15.35
CA LYS A 43 2.37 14.07 16.07
C LYS A 43 1.82 12.66 15.90
N ASP A 44 0.66 12.54 15.27
CA ASP A 44 -0.08 11.30 15.03
C ASP A 44 -0.35 11.13 13.52
N GLU A 45 -0.99 10.05 13.14
CA GLU A 45 -1.37 9.76 11.74
C GLU A 45 -2.56 10.60 11.25
N LEU A 46 -2.91 11.70 11.92
CA LEU A 46 -4.10 12.49 11.61
C LEU A 46 -3.71 13.89 11.14
N VAL A 47 -4.49 14.40 10.19
CA VAL A 47 -4.30 15.73 9.60
C VAL A 47 -4.80 16.78 10.58
N ARG A 48 -4.00 17.79 10.91
CA ARG A 48 -4.55 18.94 11.65
C ARG A 48 -5.32 19.82 10.67
N CYS A 49 -6.50 20.30 11.05
CA CYS A 49 -7.22 21.22 10.18
C CYS A 49 -6.39 22.50 9.93
N PRO A 50 -6.19 22.94 8.67
CA PRO A 50 -5.48 24.19 8.38
C PRO A 50 -6.25 25.42 8.88
N HIS A 51 -7.55 25.32 9.14
CA HIS A 51 -8.34 26.39 9.70
C HIS A 51 -8.08 26.53 11.22
N LEU A 52 -7.29 27.55 11.59
CA LEU A 52 -6.84 27.80 12.97
C LEU A 52 -7.94 27.87 14.04
N ARG A 53 -9.20 28.18 13.65
CA ARG A 53 -10.33 28.22 14.58
C ARG A 53 -10.99 26.86 14.81
N CYS A 54 -10.81 25.90 13.91
CA CYS A 54 -11.37 24.55 14.07
C CYS A 54 -10.67 23.84 15.23
N ARG A 55 -9.32 23.91 15.29
CA ARG A 55 -8.46 23.29 16.34
C ARG A 55 -8.66 21.79 16.57
N GLU A 56 -9.59 21.15 15.86
CA GLU A 56 -9.83 19.73 15.92
C GLU A 56 -8.75 18.94 15.20
N VAL A 57 -8.54 17.73 15.70
CA VAL A 57 -7.81 16.69 14.98
C VAL A 57 -8.73 16.15 13.89
N CYS A 58 -8.30 16.16 12.64
CA CYS A 58 -9.14 15.76 11.52
C CYS A 58 -8.51 14.62 10.73
N GLY A 59 -9.30 13.60 10.41
CA GLY A 59 -8.96 12.65 9.37
C GLY A 59 -9.39 13.15 7.99
N PHE A 60 -8.91 12.48 6.95
CA PHE A 60 -9.68 12.43 5.71
C PHE A 60 -11.08 11.89 5.98
N MET A 61 -12.04 12.26 5.14
CA MET A 61 -13.34 11.60 5.15
C MET A 61 -13.15 10.08 5.02
N PRO A 62 -13.82 9.28 5.88
CA PRO A 62 -13.73 7.83 5.77
C PRO A 62 -14.30 7.41 4.42
N LEU A 63 -13.52 6.62 3.68
CA LEU A 63 -13.97 6.02 2.45
C LEU A 63 -14.91 4.85 2.76
N HIS A 64 -15.73 4.46 1.79
CA HIS A 64 -16.48 3.21 1.93
C HIS A 64 -15.52 2.06 2.21
N PRO A 65 -15.79 1.23 3.24
CA PRO A 65 -14.94 0.08 3.54
C PRO A 65 -14.75 -0.77 2.29
N LEU A 66 -13.53 -1.29 2.11
CA LEU A 66 -13.33 -2.43 1.22
C LEU A 66 -14.17 -3.56 1.82
N GLY A 67 -15.34 -3.82 1.24
CA GLY A 67 -16.31 -4.74 1.83
C GLY A 67 -15.76 -6.16 1.89
N GLN A 68 -16.18 -6.96 2.88
CA GLN A 68 -15.92 -8.41 2.88
C GLN A 68 -16.53 -9.12 1.65
N THR A 69 -17.51 -8.49 1.00
CA THR A 69 -18.17 -8.91 -0.24
C THR A 69 -17.52 -8.37 -1.52
N LEU A 70 -16.64 -7.36 -1.41
CA LEU A 70 -15.74 -7.03 -2.50
C LEU A 70 -14.62 -8.06 -2.44
N HIS A 71 -14.83 -9.19 -3.12
CA HIS A 71 -13.70 -9.96 -3.59
C HIS A 71 -12.92 -9.01 -4.49
N LEU A 72 -11.92 -8.34 -3.93
CA LEU A 72 -10.86 -7.66 -4.65
C LEU A 72 -10.07 -8.77 -5.35
N ASP A 73 -10.70 -9.38 -6.34
CA ASP A 73 -10.10 -10.38 -7.19
C ASP A 73 -9.38 -9.64 -8.32
N ASN A 74 -8.68 -10.41 -9.16
CA ASN A 74 -8.03 -9.80 -10.32
C ASN A 74 -9.06 -9.12 -11.24
N ASN A 75 -10.32 -9.58 -11.28
CA ASN A 75 -11.35 -8.94 -12.10
C ASN A 75 -11.70 -7.53 -11.62
N PHE A 76 -11.82 -7.30 -10.31
CA PHE A 76 -12.00 -5.96 -9.76
C PHE A 76 -10.80 -5.06 -10.09
N HIS A 77 -9.59 -5.59 -9.91
CA HIS A 77 -8.35 -4.89 -10.19
C HIS A 77 -8.28 -4.42 -11.66
N ASP A 78 -8.68 -5.31 -12.57
CA ASP A 78 -8.70 -5.08 -14.01
C ASP A 78 -9.84 -4.12 -14.41
N ALA A 79 -11.04 -4.31 -13.85
CA ALA A 79 -12.22 -3.48 -14.12
C ALA A 79 -12.01 -2.02 -13.68
N GLU A 80 -11.46 -1.81 -12.48
CA GLU A 80 -11.12 -0.48 -11.97
C GLU A 80 -9.83 0.08 -12.60
N CYS A 81 -9.20 -0.67 -13.51
CA CYS A 81 -7.97 -0.31 -14.20
C CYS A 81 -6.86 0.11 -13.22
N ILE A 82 -6.76 -0.54 -12.06
CA ILE A 82 -5.84 -0.17 -10.99
C ILE A 82 -4.39 -0.23 -11.49
N GLU A 83 -4.04 -1.19 -12.35
CA GLU A 83 -2.71 -1.28 -12.98
C GLU A 83 -2.34 -0.05 -13.83
N LYS A 84 -3.34 0.67 -14.36
CA LYS A 84 -3.10 1.89 -15.16
C LYS A 84 -2.72 3.09 -14.31
N ILE A 85 -2.89 3.02 -12.98
CA ILE A 85 -2.47 4.09 -12.07
C ILE A 85 -0.96 4.30 -12.14
N ARG A 86 -0.19 3.21 -12.28
CA ARG A 86 1.26 3.30 -12.42
C ARG A 86 1.73 4.05 -13.65
N ASN A 87 0.88 4.12 -14.68
CA ASN A 87 1.17 4.85 -15.91
C ASN A 87 0.81 6.34 -15.83
N GLN A 88 0.35 6.82 -14.66
CA GLN A 88 0.04 8.22 -14.39
C GLN A 88 1.13 8.79 -13.47
N PRO A 89 2.19 9.42 -14.00
CA PRO A 89 3.28 9.98 -13.20
C PRO A 89 2.79 10.97 -12.16
N GLU A 90 1.74 11.72 -12.46
CA GLU A 90 1.10 12.65 -11.53
C GLU A 90 0.54 11.93 -10.31
N VAL A 91 0.04 10.70 -10.43
CA VAL A 91 -0.44 9.92 -9.29
C VAL A 91 0.74 9.28 -8.55
N MET A 92 1.67 8.66 -9.29
CA MET A 92 2.81 7.94 -8.72
C MET A 92 3.85 8.83 -8.03
N ASN A 93 3.85 10.14 -8.30
CA ASN A 93 4.72 11.13 -7.67
C ASN A 93 3.97 12.09 -6.74
N ASN A 94 2.67 11.88 -6.52
CA ASN A 94 1.91 12.64 -5.54
C ASN A 94 1.95 11.97 -4.18
N LEU A 95 1.96 12.76 -3.10
CA LEU A 95 1.92 12.24 -1.74
C LEU A 95 0.63 11.44 -1.53
N LEU A 96 0.75 10.22 -1.02
CA LEU A 96 -0.41 9.41 -0.67
C LEU A 96 -0.94 9.76 0.72
N GLY A 97 -2.26 9.86 0.81
CA GLY A 97 -3.01 9.97 2.05
C GLY A 97 -3.81 8.71 2.34
N PHE A 98 -3.39 7.93 3.34
CA PHE A 98 -4.10 6.76 3.85
C PHE A 98 -3.91 6.62 5.36
N THR A 99 -4.91 6.03 6.02
CA THR A 99 -4.85 5.69 7.44
C THR A 99 -4.14 4.36 7.65
N ARG A 100 -3.69 4.08 8.87
CA ARG A 100 -3.11 2.77 9.20
C ARG A 100 -4.07 1.63 8.93
N ASP A 101 -5.32 1.75 9.36
CA ASP A 101 -6.31 0.70 9.24
C ASP A 101 -6.61 0.36 7.77
N GLU A 102 -6.68 1.37 6.90
CA GLU A 102 -6.83 1.15 5.46
C GLU A 102 -5.65 0.40 4.87
N ALA A 103 -4.42 0.77 5.24
CA ALA A 103 -3.25 0.11 4.68
C ALA A 103 -3.10 -1.33 5.16
N VAL A 104 -3.47 -1.62 6.41
CA VAL A 104 -3.53 -2.99 6.94
C VAL A 104 -4.61 -3.79 6.21
N ALA A 105 -5.83 -3.26 6.09
CA ALA A 105 -6.92 -3.93 5.39
C ALA A 105 -6.56 -4.21 3.92
N THR A 106 -5.94 -3.24 3.24
CA THR A 106 -5.50 -3.37 1.85
C THR A 106 -4.44 -4.46 1.71
N LEU A 107 -3.45 -4.51 2.62
CA LEU A 107 -2.43 -5.56 2.59
C LEU A 107 -3.03 -6.95 2.82
N GLN A 108 -3.97 -7.07 3.77
CA GLN A 108 -4.69 -8.32 4.03
C GLN A 108 -5.42 -8.81 2.78
N HIS A 109 -6.13 -7.90 2.10
CA HIS A 109 -6.81 -8.22 0.87
C HIS A 109 -5.86 -8.65 -0.24
N VAL A 110 -4.81 -7.88 -0.52
CA VAL A 110 -3.84 -8.25 -1.57
C VAL A 110 -3.18 -9.59 -1.23
N TYR A 111 -2.73 -9.80 0.01
CA TYR A 111 -2.15 -11.07 0.43
C TYR A 111 -3.10 -12.26 0.21
N SER A 112 -4.40 -12.09 0.46
CA SER A 112 -5.41 -13.13 0.22
C SER A 112 -5.57 -13.49 -1.27
N MET A 113 -5.35 -12.55 -2.19
CA MET A 113 -5.41 -12.83 -3.65
C MET A 113 -4.32 -13.79 -4.11
N PHE A 114 -3.22 -13.81 -3.37
CA PHE A 114 -2.04 -14.58 -3.70
C PHE A 114 -1.84 -15.74 -2.74
N GLU A 115 -2.79 -16.05 -1.84
CA GLU A 115 -2.64 -17.10 -0.82
C GLU A 115 -2.26 -18.47 -1.43
N ASP A 116 -2.82 -18.80 -2.59
CA ASP A 116 -2.50 -20.04 -3.32
C ASP A 116 -1.18 -19.98 -4.10
N GLN A 117 -0.63 -18.79 -4.34
CA GLN A 117 0.60 -18.55 -5.11
C GLN A 117 1.81 -18.28 -4.20
N ILE A 118 1.57 -17.70 -3.02
CA ILE A 118 2.57 -17.41 -2.00
C ILE A 118 2.79 -18.71 -1.23
N MET A 119 3.65 -19.50 -1.84
CA MET A 119 4.50 -20.50 -1.24
C MET A 119 3.90 -21.89 -1.15
N ASP A 120 4.73 -22.85 -1.56
CA ASP A 120 4.70 -24.21 -1.04
C ASP A 120 4.55 -24.13 0.49
N PRO A 121 3.35 -24.39 1.04
CA PRO A 121 3.04 -24.17 2.44
C PRO A 121 3.98 -24.99 3.34
N ILE A 122 4.45 -26.12 2.82
CA ILE A 122 5.32 -27.07 3.51
C ILE A 122 6.74 -26.50 3.70
N ALA A 123 7.27 -25.72 2.74
CA ALA A 123 8.63 -25.19 2.78
C ALA A 123 8.85 -24.10 3.85
N LEU A 124 7.77 -23.46 4.31
CA LEU A 124 7.82 -22.31 5.22
C LEU A 124 6.98 -22.50 6.49
N GLY A 125 6.55 -23.75 6.76
CA GLY A 125 5.78 -24.11 7.96
C GLY A 125 4.34 -23.61 7.98
N GLY A 126 3.80 -23.26 6.80
CA GLY A 126 2.40 -22.90 6.59
C GLY A 126 1.52 -24.13 6.28
N ILE A 127 0.21 -23.96 6.44
CA ILE A 127 -0.78 -25.00 6.13
C ILE A 127 -1.36 -24.69 4.73
N PRO A 128 -1.41 -25.66 3.80
CA PRO A 128 -1.98 -25.43 2.48
C PRO A 128 -3.45 -24.98 2.49
N GLY A 129 -3.78 -24.01 1.63
CA GLY A 129 -5.13 -23.44 1.51
C GLY A 129 -6.23 -24.46 1.22
N TYR A 130 -5.93 -25.56 0.53
CA TYR A 130 -6.89 -26.66 0.27
C TYR A 130 -7.23 -27.49 1.52
N ILE A 131 -6.38 -27.50 2.56
CA ILE A 131 -6.67 -28.15 3.84
C ILE A 131 -7.63 -27.30 4.67
N THR A 132 -7.76 -26.02 4.34
CA THR A 132 -8.41 -25.02 5.19
C THR A 132 -9.61 -24.35 4.54
N GLN A 133 -10.20 -25.00 3.54
CA GLN A 133 -11.27 -24.52 2.66
C GLN A 133 -12.56 -24.01 3.37
N SER A 134 -12.58 -23.96 4.71
CA SER A 134 -13.68 -23.47 5.54
C SER A 134 -13.29 -22.52 6.68
N ALA A 135 -12.04 -22.08 6.80
CA ALA A 135 -11.58 -21.34 7.99
C ALA A 135 -11.00 -19.95 7.67
N ARG A 136 -11.69 -18.90 8.14
CA ARG A 136 -11.05 -17.59 8.42
C ARG A 136 -9.75 -17.76 9.23
N ASP A 137 -9.71 -18.79 10.07
CA ASP A 137 -8.57 -19.15 10.92
C ASP A 137 -7.29 -19.54 10.14
N SER A 138 -7.38 -19.93 8.87
CA SER A 138 -6.20 -20.33 8.09
C SER A 138 -5.44 -19.15 7.49
N PHE A 139 -6.17 -18.20 6.93
CA PHE A 139 -5.58 -16.95 6.47
C PHE A 139 -4.86 -16.26 7.64
N ASP A 140 -5.53 -16.15 8.79
CA ASP A 140 -4.96 -15.55 9.99
C ASP A 140 -3.75 -16.35 10.50
N ALA A 141 -3.80 -17.68 10.46
CA ALA A 141 -2.65 -18.52 10.82
C ALA A 141 -1.46 -18.34 9.86
N ASN A 142 -1.71 -18.30 8.55
CA ASN A 142 -0.67 -18.13 7.52
C ASN A 142 -0.06 -16.73 7.56
N ALA A 143 -0.89 -15.68 7.59
CA ALA A 143 -0.42 -14.31 7.75
C ALA A 143 0.37 -14.11 9.05
N SER A 144 -0.09 -14.75 10.14
CA SER A 144 0.61 -14.71 11.44
C SER A 144 1.80 -15.66 11.55
N SER A 145 2.11 -16.51 10.57
CA SER A 145 3.35 -17.29 10.53
C SER A 145 4.34 -16.76 9.50
N ASN A 146 3.89 -16.06 8.46
CA ASN A 146 4.72 -15.60 7.36
C ASN A 146 5.66 -14.43 7.79
N PRO A 147 6.99 -14.61 7.75
CA PRO A 147 7.93 -13.58 8.19
C PRO A 147 7.97 -12.36 7.25
N PHE A 148 7.70 -12.54 5.96
CA PHE A 148 7.64 -11.44 5.00
C PHE A 148 6.41 -10.57 5.25
N TYR A 149 5.23 -11.19 5.40
CA TYR A 149 4.00 -10.49 5.73
C TYR A 149 4.15 -9.67 7.02
N LYS A 150 4.64 -10.30 8.09
CA LYS A 150 4.84 -9.63 9.39
C LYS A 150 5.77 -8.44 9.31
N LYS A 151 6.87 -8.57 8.56
CA LYS A 151 7.87 -7.51 8.45
C LYS A 151 7.36 -6.34 7.61
N LEU A 152 6.72 -6.60 6.48
CA LEU A 152 6.07 -5.55 5.69
C LEU A 152 4.95 -4.85 6.49
N LEU A 153 4.12 -5.62 7.21
CA LEU A 153 3.11 -5.05 8.11
C LEU A 153 3.76 -4.20 9.22
N LYS A 154 4.89 -4.65 9.79
CA LYS A 154 5.62 -3.91 10.82
C LYS A 154 6.14 -2.58 10.29
N GLU A 155 6.85 -2.60 9.16
CA GLU A 155 7.42 -1.39 8.54
C GLU A 155 6.31 -0.36 8.26
N LEU A 156 5.19 -0.85 7.71
CA LEU A 156 4.02 -0.04 7.49
C LEU A 156 3.55 0.63 8.77
N VAL A 157 3.37 -0.11 9.87
CA VAL A 157 2.84 0.49 11.12
C VAL A 157 3.84 1.33 11.89
N SER A 158 5.14 1.27 11.56
CA SER A 158 6.18 2.07 12.21
C SER A 158 6.48 3.39 11.51
N VAL A 159 6.20 3.51 10.21
CA VAL A 159 6.37 4.76 9.47
C VAL A 159 5.19 5.69 9.77
N PRO A 160 5.40 6.96 10.14
CA PRO A 160 4.35 7.97 10.13
C PRO A 160 3.79 8.05 8.71
N LYS A 161 2.62 7.44 8.50
CA LYS A 161 1.99 7.34 7.19
C LYS A 161 1.60 8.75 6.73
N MET A 162 1.70 9.00 5.42
CA MET A 162 1.31 10.23 4.70
C MET A 162 2.42 11.26 4.35
N THR A 163 3.66 10.81 4.14
CA THR A 163 4.73 11.68 3.59
C THR A 163 5.52 11.08 2.43
N THR A 164 5.07 9.95 1.88
CA THR A 164 5.73 9.25 0.78
C THR A 164 4.84 9.23 -0.46
N THR A 165 5.47 9.31 -1.62
CA THR A 165 4.82 9.00 -2.90
C THR A 165 4.62 7.47 -3.04
N PRO A 166 3.72 7.01 -3.94
CA PRO A 166 3.62 5.60 -4.27
C PRO A 166 4.96 4.99 -4.70
N LEU A 167 5.73 5.73 -5.50
CA LEU A 167 7.03 5.29 -6.00
C LEU A 167 8.03 5.07 -4.85
N GLU A 168 8.21 6.09 -4.00
CA GLU A 168 9.10 6.00 -2.83
C GLU A 168 8.67 4.87 -1.88
N LEU A 169 7.35 4.67 -1.69
CA LEU A 169 6.83 3.57 -0.89
C LEU A 169 7.17 2.21 -1.49
N GLU A 170 7.02 2.06 -2.81
CA GLU A 170 7.38 0.83 -3.53
C GLU A 170 8.89 0.55 -3.42
N GLU A 171 9.74 1.57 -3.56
CA GLU A 171 11.19 1.48 -3.40
C GLU A 171 11.58 1.03 -1.98
N ASP A 172 11.03 1.68 -0.95
CA ASP A 172 11.29 1.34 0.45
C ASP A 172 10.86 -0.09 0.79
N LEU A 173 9.67 -0.50 0.33
CA LEU A 173 9.17 -1.87 0.54
C LEU A 173 10.03 -2.90 -0.19
N ASN A 174 10.58 -2.56 -1.36
CA ASN A 174 11.51 -3.43 -2.09
C ASN A 174 12.86 -3.56 -1.36
N VAL A 175 13.36 -2.52 -0.70
CA VAL A 175 14.55 -2.62 0.17
C VAL A 175 14.29 -3.59 1.32
N VAL A 176 13.13 -3.48 1.97
CA VAL A 176 12.72 -4.41 3.03
C VAL A 176 12.63 -5.83 2.51
N LEU A 177 12.04 -6.03 1.32
CA LEU A 177 11.96 -7.34 0.67
C LEU A 177 13.35 -7.92 0.38
N THR A 178 14.27 -7.12 -0.18
CA THR A 178 15.66 -7.55 -0.42
C THR A 178 16.32 -8.01 0.86
N HIS A 179 16.19 -7.26 1.96
CA HIS A 179 16.77 -7.64 3.25
C HIS A 179 16.17 -8.95 3.81
N LEU A 180 14.87 -9.16 3.61
CA LEU A 180 14.20 -10.40 4.01
C LEU A 180 14.66 -11.61 3.18
N LEU A 181 14.77 -11.43 1.86
CA LEU A 181 15.29 -12.43 0.94
C LEU A 181 16.74 -12.77 1.26
N TYR A 182 17.57 -11.77 1.57
CA TYR A 182 18.95 -11.96 2.03
C TYR A 182 18.99 -12.81 3.30
N THR A 183 18.20 -12.45 4.32
CA THR A 183 18.14 -13.20 5.59
C THR A 183 17.71 -14.65 5.37
N TYR A 184 16.68 -14.88 4.54
CA TYR A 184 16.22 -16.22 4.17
C TYR A 184 17.31 -17.01 3.44
N THR A 185 17.93 -16.38 2.44
CA THR A 185 18.98 -16.95 1.60
C THR A 185 20.20 -17.37 2.42
N MET A 186 20.69 -16.49 3.29
CA MET A 186 21.82 -16.79 4.19
C MET A 186 21.47 -17.86 5.23
N ARG A 187 20.21 -18.00 5.61
CA ARG A 187 19.82 -19.08 6.52
C ARG A 187 19.81 -20.45 5.85
N GLN A 188 19.42 -20.52 4.58
CA GLN A 188 19.18 -21.79 3.88
C GLN A 188 20.34 -22.24 2.99
N PHE A 189 21.09 -21.30 2.40
CA PHE A 189 22.06 -21.58 1.32
C PHE A 189 23.45 -20.99 1.57
N TYR A 190 23.78 -20.63 2.82
CA TYR A 190 25.05 -19.97 3.14
C TYR A 190 26.28 -20.76 2.68
N SER A 191 26.30 -22.06 2.94
CA SER A 191 27.45 -22.91 2.64
C SER A 191 27.73 -22.99 1.15
N GLU A 192 26.68 -23.01 0.32
CA GLU A 192 26.74 -23.03 -1.13
C GLU A 192 27.16 -21.66 -1.68
N LEU A 193 26.58 -20.57 -1.17
CA LEU A 193 26.89 -19.20 -1.60
C LEU A 193 28.34 -18.81 -1.30
N ALA A 194 28.89 -19.29 -0.17
CA ALA A 194 30.28 -19.05 0.19
C ALA A 194 31.28 -19.60 -0.85
N VAL A 195 30.88 -20.59 -1.65
CA VAL A 195 31.73 -21.19 -2.69
C VAL A 195 31.74 -20.35 -3.98
N TRP A 196 30.72 -19.52 -4.21
CA TRP A 196 30.53 -18.80 -5.48
C TRP A 196 31.33 -17.49 -5.60
N SER A 197 32.25 -17.21 -4.68
CA SER A 197 33.07 -15.99 -4.68
C SER A 197 32.23 -14.70 -4.75
N ILE A 198 31.01 -14.75 -4.24
CA ILE A 198 30.11 -13.58 -4.13
C ILE A 198 30.54 -12.77 -2.92
N PRO A 199 30.56 -11.42 -3.00
CA PRO A 199 30.77 -10.59 -1.84
C PRO A 199 29.68 -10.83 -0.78
N LEU A 200 30.01 -11.54 0.30
CA LEU A 200 29.04 -11.88 1.36
C LEU A 200 28.60 -10.67 2.21
N THR A 201 29.16 -9.49 1.93
CA THR A 201 28.82 -8.20 2.55
C THR A 201 27.82 -7.38 1.74
N ASP A 202 27.48 -7.80 0.52
CA ASP A 202 26.54 -7.11 -0.36
C ASP A 202 25.22 -7.90 -0.43
N GLU A 203 24.20 -7.41 0.27
CA GLU A 203 22.88 -8.08 0.34
C GLU A 203 22.26 -8.25 -1.06
N GLN A 204 22.38 -7.24 -1.92
CA GLN A 204 21.78 -7.25 -3.25
C GLN A 204 22.46 -8.30 -4.13
N ALA A 205 23.80 -8.34 -4.14
CA ALA A 205 24.55 -9.33 -4.92
C ALA A 205 24.24 -10.78 -4.49
N ILE A 206 24.05 -11.00 -3.20
CA ILE A 206 23.70 -12.31 -2.65
C ILE A 206 22.29 -12.73 -3.08
N VAL A 207 21.31 -11.83 -2.98
CA VAL A 207 19.94 -12.10 -3.42
C VAL A 207 19.88 -12.35 -4.93
N GLU A 208 20.61 -11.57 -5.73
CA GLU A 208 20.68 -11.75 -7.18
C GLU A 208 21.27 -13.10 -7.57
N ALA A 209 22.40 -13.47 -6.96
CA ALA A 209 23.00 -14.77 -7.19
C ALA A 209 22.09 -15.92 -6.74
N ALA A 210 21.41 -15.77 -5.59
CA ALA A 210 20.49 -16.79 -5.13
C ALA A 210 19.27 -16.91 -6.06
N CYS A 211 18.73 -15.82 -6.58
CA CYS A 211 17.66 -15.84 -7.58
C CYS A 211 18.09 -16.52 -8.89
N ALA A 212 19.36 -16.37 -9.29
CA ALA A 212 19.88 -17.00 -10.51
C ALA A 212 20.06 -18.51 -10.37
N ASN A 213 20.27 -19.01 -9.15
CA ASN A 213 20.64 -20.41 -8.91
C ASN A 213 19.58 -21.24 -8.16
N TYR A 214 18.65 -20.60 -7.47
CA TYR A 214 17.60 -21.26 -6.69
C TYR A 214 16.21 -20.77 -7.10
N SER A 215 15.46 -21.62 -7.81
CA SER A 215 14.10 -21.32 -8.27
C SER A 215 13.18 -20.90 -7.13
N ALA A 216 13.29 -21.53 -5.96
CA ALA A 216 12.50 -21.18 -4.78
C ALA A 216 12.73 -19.72 -4.32
N VAL A 217 13.97 -19.22 -4.38
CA VAL A 217 14.29 -17.83 -4.01
C VAL A 217 13.77 -16.87 -5.08
N GLN A 218 13.90 -17.24 -6.36
CA GLN A 218 13.38 -16.47 -7.48
C GLN A 218 11.84 -16.33 -7.43
N GLU A 219 11.13 -17.43 -7.15
CA GLU A 219 9.68 -17.46 -7.01
C GLU A 219 9.22 -16.60 -5.82
N LEU A 220 9.89 -16.72 -4.67
CA LEU A 220 9.63 -15.86 -3.51
C LEU A 220 9.78 -14.38 -3.86
N LYS A 221 10.89 -14.00 -4.51
CA LYS A 221 11.12 -12.62 -4.93
C LYS A 221 10.01 -12.13 -5.85
N LYS A 222 9.67 -12.91 -6.88
CA LYS A 222 8.64 -12.55 -7.86
C LYS A 222 7.28 -12.33 -7.19
N ASN A 223 6.83 -13.30 -6.40
CA ASN A 223 5.52 -13.24 -5.75
C ASN A 223 5.42 -12.03 -4.80
N TRP A 224 6.46 -11.78 -4.00
CA TRP A 224 6.45 -10.66 -3.07
C TRP A 224 6.57 -9.30 -3.75
N THR A 225 7.33 -9.20 -4.84
CA THR A 225 7.32 -7.99 -5.68
C THR A 225 5.93 -7.73 -6.25
N ASP A 226 5.22 -8.76 -6.72
CA ASP A 226 3.86 -8.61 -7.26
C ASP A 226 2.85 -8.18 -6.18
N ILE A 227 2.96 -8.69 -4.94
CA ILE A 227 2.17 -8.24 -3.79
C ILE A 227 2.44 -6.77 -3.47
N VAL A 228 3.72 -6.40 -3.32
CA VAL A 228 4.12 -5.01 -3.00
C VAL A 228 3.54 -4.06 -4.04
N ARG A 229 3.68 -4.41 -5.32
CA ARG A 229 3.17 -3.61 -6.43
C ARG A 229 1.65 -3.47 -6.40
N LYS A 230 0.89 -4.57 -6.34
CA LYS A 230 -0.60 -4.51 -6.28
C LYS A 230 -1.08 -3.75 -5.06
N TRP A 231 -0.36 -3.86 -3.94
CA TRP A 231 -0.70 -3.13 -2.73
C TRP A 231 -0.50 -1.62 -2.87
N VAL A 232 0.64 -1.18 -3.40
CA VAL A 232 0.90 0.24 -3.67
C VAL A 232 -0.12 0.80 -4.65
N ASP A 233 -0.45 0.07 -5.72
CA ASP A 233 -1.43 0.50 -6.71
C ASP A 233 -2.82 0.68 -6.10
N LEU A 234 -3.24 -0.25 -5.25
CA LEU A 234 -4.53 -0.17 -4.59
C LEU A 234 -4.56 0.96 -3.56
N LEU A 235 -3.47 1.22 -2.83
CA LEU A 235 -3.37 2.39 -1.94
C LEU A 235 -3.43 3.71 -2.73
N ALA A 236 -2.78 3.78 -3.88
CA ALA A 236 -2.85 4.92 -4.77
C ALA A 236 -4.27 5.12 -5.31
N TRP A 237 -4.95 4.05 -5.72
CA TRP A 237 -6.36 4.09 -6.10
C TRP A 237 -7.26 4.62 -4.98
N ARG A 238 -7.12 4.08 -3.76
CA ARG A 238 -7.86 4.55 -2.57
C ARG A 238 -7.63 6.01 -2.30
N HIS A 239 -6.41 6.49 -2.51
CA HIS A 239 -6.10 7.91 -2.34
C HIS A 239 -6.86 8.79 -3.35
N LEU A 240 -6.98 8.36 -4.62
CA LEU A 240 -7.77 9.07 -5.64
C LEU A 240 -9.26 9.16 -5.29
N GLU A 241 -9.82 8.17 -4.59
CA GLU A 241 -11.21 8.21 -4.10
C GLU A 241 -11.45 9.31 -3.04
N ARG A 242 -10.38 9.85 -2.43
CA ARG A 242 -10.48 10.93 -1.45
C ARG A 242 -10.62 12.31 -2.09
N PHE A 243 -10.36 12.41 -3.38
CA PHE A 243 -10.42 13.69 -4.07
C PHE A 243 -11.88 14.11 -4.20
N ALA A 244 -12.18 15.32 -3.77
CA ALA A 244 -13.48 15.91 -4.03
C ALA A 244 -13.65 16.11 -5.56
N PRO A 245 -14.85 15.87 -6.11
CA PRO A 245 -15.07 15.88 -7.55
C PRO A 245 -14.89 17.29 -8.11
N LEU A 246 -13.86 17.47 -8.94
CA LEU A 246 -13.67 18.63 -9.80
C LEU A 246 -13.26 18.23 -11.24
N GLY A 247 -13.39 16.94 -11.62
CA GLY A 247 -12.92 16.43 -12.91
C GLY A 247 -11.66 15.55 -12.81
N GLY A 248 -11.71 14.44 -12.08
CA GLY A 248 -10.65 13.43 -12.10
C GLY A 248 -10.63 12.37 -10.99
N GLY A 249 -11.66 12.27 -10.14
CA GLY A 249 -11.70 11.24 -9.09
C GLY A 249 -11.95 9.84 -9.65
N ALA A 250 -11.48 8.78 -8.96
CA ALA A 250 -11.82 7.40 -9.34
C ALA A 250 -13.34 7.14 -9.38
N ALA A 251 -14.11 7.90 -8.59
CA ALA A 251 -15.57 7.90 -8.61
C ALA A 251 -16.19 8.47 -9.91
N GLU A 252 -15.48 9.33 -10.66
CA GLU A 252 -15.94 9.84 -11.96
C GLU A 252 -15.72 8.83 -13.10
N ARG A 253 -14.70 7.96 -13.01
CA ARG A 253 -14.53 6.83 -13.95
C ARG A 253 -15.74 5.88 -13.97
N ARG A 254 -16.54 5.85 -12.90
CA ARG A 254 -17.80 5.07 -12.82
C ARG A 254 -18.98 5.74 -13.54
N ARG A 255 -18.87 7.00 -13.96
CA ARG A 255 -19.95 7.72 -14.68
C ARG A 255 -19.74 7.76 -16.19
N GLU A 256 -18.54 7.43 -16.66
CA GLU A 256 -18.18 7.46 -18.09
C GLU A 256 -18.21 6.08 -18.77
N ASN A 257 -18.54 5.01 -18.04
CA ASN A 257 -18.75 3.66 -18.57
C ASN A 257 -20.20 3.20 -18.37
#